data_AF-A0A097EK87-F1
#
_entry.id   AF-A0A097EK87-F1
#
_cell.length_a   1.000
_cell.length_b   1.000
_cell.length_c   1.000
_cell.angle_alpha   90.00
_cell.angle_beta   90.00
_cell.angle_gamma   90.00
#
_symmetry.space_group_name_H-M   'P 1'
#
loop_
_entity.id
_entity.type
_entity.pdbx_description
1 polymer ?
#
loop_
_entity_poly.entity_id
_entity_poly.type
_entity_poly.pdbx_seq_one_letter_code
_entity_poly.pdbx_strand_id
1 'polypeptide(L)' 'MPADPTFDDYALVRLRSVVGTDAGILLPGTIGTIVHRHDGGEAYEVEFVEPVAIVVTLRNGDLARVI' A
#
# COMPACT_ATOMS: atom_id res chain seq x y z
N MET A 1 5.33 6.29 20.29
CA MET A 1 4.72 5.22 19.49
C MET A 1 5.83 4.30 19.02
N PRO A 2 5.64 2.97 18.94
CA PRO A 2 6.53 2.16 18.12
C PRO A 2 6.55 2.78 16.71
N ALA A 3 7.74 2.93 16.11
CA ALA A 3 7.82 3.38 14.73
C ALA A 3 7.04 2.39 13.87
N ASP A 4 6.13 2.88 13.04
CA ASP A 4 5.42 2.01 12.12
C ASP A 4 6.44 1.28 11.22
N PRO A 5 6.19 0.00 10.87
CA PRO A 5 7.14 -0.77 10.09
C PRO A 5 7.38 -0.06 8.75
N THR A 6 8.65 0.15 8.39
CA THR A 6 8.99 0.62 7.05
C THR A 6 9.00 -0.57 6.09
N PHE A 7 8.53 -0.33 4.87
CA PHE A 7 8.54 -1.31 3.78
C PHE A 7 9.68 -1.00 2.82
N ASP A 8 10.31 -2.05 2.31
CA ASP A 8 11.29 -1.98 1.23
C ASP A 8 10.58 -2.03 -0.13
N ASP A 9 11.27 -1.58 -1.18
CA ASP A 9 10.77 -1.74 -2.54
C ASP A 9 10.55 -3.23 -2.85
N TYR A 10 9.50 -3.52 -3.62
CA TYR A 10 9.00 -4.85 -3.96
C TYR A 10 8.44 -5.67 -2.78
N ALA A 11 8.31 -5.08 -1.59
CA ALA A 11 7.62 -5.74 -0.49
C ALA A 11 6.12 -5.89 -0.77
N LEU A 12 5.57 -7.05 -0.39
CA LEU A 12 4.12 -7.26 -0.40
C LEU A 12 3.48 -6.63 0.84
N VAL A 13 2.43 -5.87 0.61
CA VAL A 13 1.64 -5.21 1.64
C VAL A 13 0.16 -5.49 1.44
N ARG A 14 -0.62 -5.31 2.49
CA ARG A 14 -2.09 -5.35 2.45
C ARG A 14 -2.67 -4.03 2.93
N LEU A 15 -3.76 -3.60 2.32
CA LEU A 15 -4.53 -2.44 2.76
C LEU A 15 -5.17 -2.67 4.13
N ARG A 16 -5.20 -1.62 4.96
CA ARG A 16 -5.94 -1.61 6.24
C ARG A 16 -7.36 -1.07 6.11
N SER A 17 -7.60 -0.19 5.16
CA SER A 17 -8.87 0.51 4.96
C SER A 17 -9.30 0.49 3.49
N VAL A 18 -10.55 0.87 3.25
CA VAL A 18 -11.08 1.06 1.89
C VAL A 18 -10.38 2.25 1.24
N VAL A 19 -9.96 2.10 -0.02
CA VAL A 19 -9.39 3.17 -0.83
C VAL A 19 -10.22 3.30 -2.11
N GLY A 20 -10.80 4.48 -2.31
CA GLY A 20 -11.47 4.84 -3.55
C GLY A 20 -10.46 5.38 -4.55
N THR A 21 -10.55 4.92 -5.79
CA THR A 21 -9.68 5.34 -6.90
C THR A 21 -10.54 5.61 -8.13
N ASP A 22 -9.95 6.27 -9.14
CA ASP A 22 -10.64 6.51 -10.42
C ASP A 22 -10.90 5.20 -11.19
N ALA A 23 -10.16 4.12 -10.89
CA ALA A 23 -10.35 2.81 -11.52
C ALA A 23 -11.34 1.91 -10.76
N GLY A 24 -11.71 2.25 -9.52
CA GLY A 24 -12.57 1.43 -8.68
C GLY A 24 -12.24 1.52 -7.18
N ILE A 25 -12.72 0.54 -6.42
CA ILE A 25 -12.56 0.49 -4.96
C ILE A 25 -11.62 -0.67 -4.59
N LEU A 26 -10.60 -0.37 -3.80
CA LEU A 26 -9.75 -1.38 -3.16
C LEU A 26 -10.24 -1.59 -1.71
N LEU A 27 -10.40 -2.85 -1.32
CA LEU A 27 -10.94 -3.22 -0.01
C LEU A 27 -9.82 -3.50 0.99
N PRO A 28 -10.09 -3.41 2.31
CA PRO A 28 -9.16 -3.88 3.33
C PRO A 28 -8.71 -5.32 3.05
N GLY A 29 -7.41 -5.58 3.18
CA GLY A 29 -6.81 -6.87 2.89
C GLY A 29 -6.38 -7.07 1.43
N THR A 30 -6.76 -6.19 0.49
CA THR A 30 -6.22 -6.24 -0.88
C THR A 30 -4.70 -6.13 -0.83
N ILE A 31 -4.03 -7.07 -1.53
CA ILE A 31 -2.58 -7.19 -1.58
C ILE A 31 -2.05 -6.35 -2.73
N GLY A 32 -1.01 -5.57 -2.45
CA GLY A 32 -0.26 -4.82 -3.45
C GLY A 32 1.25 -4.93 -3.20
N THR A 33 2.01 -4.41 -4.14
CA THR A 33 3.48 -4.43 -4.12
C THR A 33 3.99 -3.00 -4.00
N ILE A 34 4.92 -2.74 -3.07
CA ILE A 34 5.62 -1.44 -3.03
C ILE A 34 6.46 -1.30 -4.30
N VAL A 35 6.22 -0.24 -5.08
CA VAL A 35 7.05 0.08 -6.25
C VAL A 35 7.96 1.29 -6.01
N HIS A 36 7.61 2.14 -5.04
CA HIS A 36 8.46 3.24 -4.62
C HIS A 36 8.20 3.66 -3.17
N ARG A 37 9.26 4.07 -2.47
CA ARG A 37 9.21 4.66 -1.12
C ARG A 37 9.50 6.15 -1.15
N HIS A 38 8.58 6.94 -0.59
CA HIS A 38 8.70 8.39 -0.44
C HIS A 38 9.18 8.76 0.97
N ASP A 39 9.97 9.83 1.07
CA ASP A 39 10.35 10.51 2.33
C ASP A 39 10.78 9.58 3.47
N GLY A 40 11.58 8.55 3.15
CA GLY A 40 12.06 7.63 4.17
C GLY A 40 10.96 6.78 4.81
N GLY A 41 9.81 6.59 4.13
CA GLY A 41 8.76 5.65 4.54
C GLY A 41 7.50 6.28 5.12
N GLU A 42 7.32 7.58 4.98
CA GLU A 42 6.06 8.27 5.31
C GLU A 42 4.93 7.88 4.33
N ALA A 43 5.28 7.69 3.06
CA ALA A 43 4.36 7.27 2.01
C ALA A 43 5.01 6.31 1.01
N TYR A 44 4.17 5.59 0.28
CA TYR A 44 4.57 4.54 -0.65
C TYR A 44 3.69 4.57 -1.89
N GLU A 45 4.28 4.35 -3.06
CA GLU A 45 3.53 3.94 -4.25
C GLU A 45 3.35 2.42 -4.22
N VAL A 46 2.10 1.99 -4.32
CA VAL A 46 1.72 0.59 -4.26
C VAL A 46 1.00 0.23 -5.53
N GLU A 47 1.53 -0.77 -6.24
CA GLU A 47 0.87 -1.37 -7.40
C GLU A 47 -0.08 -2.47 -6.95
N PHE A 48 -1.33 -2.38 -7.41
CA PHE A 48 -2.36 -3.39 -7.27
C PHE A 48 -2.68 -3.96 -8.65
N VAL A 49 -2.83 -5.27 -8.74
CA VAL A 49 -3.22 -5.96 -9.99
C VAL A 49 -4.69 -6.39 -9.95
N GLU A 50 -5.17 -6.79 -8.77
CA GLU A 50 -6.56 -7.18 -8.52
C GLU A 50 -7.13 -6.38 -7.33
N PRO A 51 -8.43 -6.01 -7.35
CA PRO A 51 -9.41 -6.23 -8.41
C PRO A 51 -9.24 -5.32 -9.64
N VAL A 52 -8.37 -4.30 -9.55
CA VAL A 52 -8.11 -3.34 -10.62
C VAL A 52 -6.61 -3.05 -10.71
N ALA A 53 -6.09 -2.95 -11.93
CA ALA A 53 -4.69 -2.60 -12.18
C ALA A 53 -4.48 -1.10 -11.96
N ILE A 54 -3.83 -0.72 -10.87
CA ILE A 54 -3.59 0.69 -10.51
C ILE A 54 -2.38 0.86 -9.59
N VAL A 55 -1.71 2.01 -9.68
CA VAL A 55 -0.71 2.45 -8.70
C VAL A 55 -1.31 3.58 -7.86
N VAL A 56 -1.22 3.45 -6.54
CA VAL A 56 -1.76 4.44 -5.59
C VAL A 56 -0.68 4.85 -4.59
N THR A 57 -0.60 6.14 -4.29
CA THR A 57 0.22 6.64 -3.18
C THR A 57 -0.54 6.53 -1.87
N LEU A 58 0.02 5.79 -0.91
CA LEU A 58 -0.59 5.48 0.38
C LEU A 58 0.36 5.85 1.52
N ARG A 59 -0.19 6.23 2.68
CA ARG A 59 0.63 6.48 3.87
C ARG A 59 1.02 5.17 4.52
N ASN A 60 2.08 5.17 5.32
CA ASN A 60 2.49 3.98 6.08
C ASN A 60 1.32 3.38 6.88
N GLY A 61 0.54 4.24 7.56
CA GLY A 61 -0.61 3.84 8.36
C GLY A 61 -1.76 3.19 7.60
N ASP A 62 -1.77 3.24 6.25
CA ASP A 62 -2.75 2.56 5.41
C ASP A 62 -2.35 1.10 5.10
N LEU A 63 -1.11 0.72 5.42
CA LEU A 63 -0.48 -0.53 4.99
C LEU A 63 -0.14 -1.46 6.15
N ALA A 64 -0.21 -2.75 5.90
CA ALA A 64 0.29 -3.79 6.78
C ALA A 64 1.14 -4.79 6.02
N ARG A 65 2.11 -5.41 6.71
CA ARG A 65 2.93 -6.47 6.14
C ARG A 65 2.08 -7.71 5.84
N VAL A 66 2.33 -8.36 4.71
CA VAL A 66 1.86 -9.73 4.46
C VAL A 66 2.77 -10.68 5.24
N ILE A 67 2.17 -11.61 5.99
CA ILE A 67 2.87 -12.58 6.85
C ILE A 67 2.93 -13.93 6.15
#